data_AF-A0A4Q5RD38-F1
#
_entry.id   AF-A0A4Q5RD38-F1
#
_cell.length_a   1.000
_cell.length_b   1.000
_cell.length_c   1.000
_cell.angle_alpha   90.00
_cell.angle_beta   90.00
_cell.angle_gamma   90.00
#
_symmetry.space_group_name_H-M   'P 1'
#
loop_
_entity.id
_entity.type
_entity.pdbx_description
1 polymer ?
#
loop_
_entity_poly.entity_id
_entity_poly.type
_entity_poly.pdbx_seq_one_letter_code
_entity_poly.pdbx_strand_id
1 'polypeptide(L)'
;MKFLQPRILFLPLFFMLINEASAQKKVDYTKLVDPFIGTGGHGHTFPGATLPFGMVQLSPDTRLEGWDGCSGYYTTDTLVYGFSHTHLSGTGIADYCDILMMPTTGKPQLKNKDYRSGFQKKNEDAAPGYYTTLLDKYQITAELTATTRVGVHRYTFPSTKEANIIIDLQHRDPVVDSWIEV
;
A
#
# COMPACT_ATOMS: atom_id res chain seq x y z
N MET A 1 -80.22 -50.76 -1.05
CA MET A 1 -79.68 -49.66 -1.89
C MET A 1 -78.18 -49.90 -2.04
N LYS A 2 -77.71 -50.24 -3.24
CA LYS A 2 -76.28 -50.38 -3.58
C LYS A 2 -75.66 -48.99 -3.61
N PHE A 3 -74.40 -48.83 -3.16
CA PHE A 3 -73.35 -48.13 -3.92
C PHE A 3 -71.95 -48.54 -3.41
N LEU A 4 -71.09 -48.84 -4.39
CA LEU A 4 -69.67 -49.22 -4.34
C LEU A 4 -68.77 -47.97 -4.08
N GLN A 5 -67.66 -48.12 -3.34
CA GLN A 5 -66.23 -47.95 -3.77
C GLN A 5 -65.56 -46.69 -3.15
N PRO A 6 -64.22 -46.49 -3.17
CA PRO A 6 -63.06 -47.40 -3.06
C PRO A 6 -61.99 -46.90 -2.03
N ARG A 7 -60.94 -47.71 -1.80
CA ARG A 7 -59.73 -47.42 -1.02
C ARG A 7 -58.89 -46.29 -1.64
N ILE A 8 -58.36 -45.36 -0.83
CA ILE A 8 -57.10 -44.65 -1.13
C ILE A 8 -56.26 -44.53 0.16
N LEU A 9 -55.09 -45.17 0.12
CA LEU A 9 -54.01 -45.09 1.09
C LEU A 9 -53.31 -43.72 0.91
N PHE A 10 -53.29 -42.85 1.92
CA PHE A 10 -52.49 -41.63 1.90
C PHE A 10 -51.34 -41.75 2.91
N LEU A 11 -50.17 -42.12 2.40
CA LEU A 11 -48.89 -41.97 3.07
C LEU A 11 -48.40 -40.54 2.79
N PRO A 12 -48.19 -39.64 3.77
CA PRO A 12 -47.58 -38.36 3.47
C PRO A 12 -46.09 -38.59 3.29
N LEU A 13 -45.68 -38.62 2.01
CA LEU A 13 -44.31 -38.47 1.56
C LEU A 13 -43.85 -37.06 1.98
N PHE A 14 -43.20 -36.93 3.14
CA PHE A 14 -42.59 -35.67 3.55
C PHE A 14 -41.30 -35.47 2.76
N PHE A 15 -41.45 -34.98 1.52
CA PHE A 15 -40.35 -34.64 0.64
C PHE A 15 -40.17 -33.13 0.63
N MET A 16 -38.92 -32.72 0.88
CA MET A 16 -38.33 -31.40 0.65
C MET A 16 -38.81 -30.22 1.51
N LEU A 17 -37.85 -29.63 2.23
CA LEU A 17 -37.09 -28.50 1.70
C LEU A 17 -35.76 -28.43 2.43
N ILE A 18 -34.72 -28.99 1.81
CA ILE A 18 -33.34 -28.61 2.15
C ILE A 18 -33.24 -27.18 1.62
N ASN A 19 -33.49 -26.20 2.49
CA ASN A 19 -33.05 -24.83 2.24
C ASN A 19 -31.53 -24.90 2.19
N GLU A 20 -30.97 -25.00 0.98
CA GLU A 20 -29.63 -24.47 0.77
C GLU A 20 -29.72 -22.97 1.03
N ALA A 21 -29.50 -22.60 2.29
CA ALA A 21 -29.14 -21.25 2.64
C ALA A 21 -27.87 -20.95 1.84
N SER A 22 -28.02 -20.35 0.66
CA SER A 22 -26.91 -19.73 -0.05
C SER A 22 -26.36 -18.67 0.89
N ALA A 23 -25.30 -19.04 1.63
CA ALA A 23 -24.49 -18.08 2.33
C ALA A 23 -24.08 -17.03 1.30
N GLN A 24 -24.46 -15.79 1.53
CA GLN A 24 -24.18 -14.70 0.59
C GLN A 24 -22.66 -14.64 0.40
N LYS A 25 -22.18 -14.87 -0.83
CA LYS A 25 -20.75 -14.76 -1.14
C LYS A 25 -20.29 -13.37 -0.68
N LYS A 26 -19.41 -13.33 0.32
CA LYS A 26 -18.84 -12.09 0.82
C LYS A 26 -18.10 -11.40 -0.33
N VAL A 27 -18.65 -10.28 -0.80
CA VAL A 27 -18.00 -9.46 -1.83
C VAL A 27 -16.84 -8.73 -1.17
N ASP A 28 -15.67 -8.82 -1.78
CA ASP A 28 -14.49 -8.09 -1.34
C ASP A 28 -14.37 -6.80 -2.14
N TYR A 29 -14.83 -5.69 -1.55
CA TYR A 29 -14.82 -4.38 -2.18
C TYR A 29 -13.43 -3.76 -2.30
N THR A 30 -12.42 -4.28 -1.59
CA THR A 30 -11.04 -3.75 -1.69
C THR A 30 -10.47 -3.90 -3.09
N LYS A 31 -10.94 -4.90 -3.85
CA LYS A 31 -10.59 -5.14 -5.25
C LYS A 31 -11.08 -4.07 -6.23
N LEU A 32 -11.96 -3.17 -5.79
CA LEU A 32 -12.45 -2.06 -6.61
C LEU A 32 -11.62 -0.79 -6.44
N VAL A 33 -10.67 -0.77 -5.51
CA VAL A 33 -9.85 0.40 -5.20
C VAL A 33 -8.55 0.32 -5.96
N ASP A 34 -8.24 1.36 -6.73
CA ASP A 34 -6.94 1.57 -7.36
C ASP A 34 -6.25 2.78 -6.68
N PRO A 35 -5.23 2.53 -5.83
CA PRO A 35 -4.50 3.60 -5.13
C PRO A 35 -3.71 4.53 -6.05
N PHE A 36 -3.49 4.18 -7.32
CA PHE A 36 -2.77 5.04 -8.27
C PHE A 36 -3.67 6.13 -8.86
N ILE A 37 -4.99 6.03 -8.75
CA ILE A 37 -5.90 7.09 -9.21
C ILE A 37 -5.65 8.38 -8.40
N GLY A 38 -5.38 9.48 -9.11
CA GLY A 38 -5.08 10.79 -8.52
C GLY A 38 -3.59 11.03 -8.23
N THR A 39 -2.72 10.04 -8.44
CA THR A 39 -1.27 10.19 -8.22
C THR A 39 -0.54 10.89 -9.38
N GLY A 40 -1.26 11.23 -10.44
CA GLY A 40 -0.82 12.07 -11.55
C GLY A 40 -1.83 13.16 -11.86
N GLY A 41 -1.53 13.98 -12.86
CA GLY A 41 -2.33 15.19 -13.10
C GLY A 41 -2.23 16.11 -11.88
N HIS A 42 -3.37 16.53 -11.33
CA HIS A 42 -3.40 17.45 -10.18
C HIS A 42 -4.19 16.89 -9.00
N GLY A 43 -4.25 15.55 -8.88
CA GLY A 43 -4.94 14.88 -7.79
C GLY A 43 -4.16 14.91 -6.48
N HIS A 44 -2.83 14.83 -6.56
CA HIS A 44 -1.91 14.84 -5.41
C HIS A 44 -2.27 13.78 -4.35
N THR A 45 -2.62 12.57 -4.78
CA THR A 45 -2.76 11.42 -3.88
C THR A 45 -1.44 10.65 -3.80
N PHE A 46 -1.38 9.67 -2.90
CA PHE A 46 -0.23 8.77 -2.74
C PHE A 46 -0.71 7.31 -2.80
N PRO A 47 0.11 6.37 -3.32
CA PRO A 47 -0.29 4.97 -3.48
C PRO A 47 0.03 4.10 -2.25
N GLY A 48 0.68 4.66 -1.22
CA GLY A 48 1.15 3.95 -0.05
C GLY A 48 0.06 3.33 0.85
N ALA A 49 0.52 2.48 1.76
CA ALA A 49 -0.31 1.76 2.70
C ALA A 49 -0.84 2.66 3.82
N THR A 50 -2.16 2.65 4.02
CA THR A 50 -2.80 3.23 5.19
C THR A 50 -4.10 2.51 5.52
N LEU A 51 -4.53 2.58 6.78
CA LEU A 51 -5.88 2.19 7.20
C LEU A 51 -6.81 3.40 7.11
N PRO A 52 -8.15 3.20 7.04
CA PRO A 52 -9.10 4.31 7.12
C PRO A 52 -8.82 5.19 8.33
N PHE A 53 -8.57 6.48 8.09
CA PHE A 53 -8.24 7.48 9.12
C PHE A 53 -6.98 7.15 9.94
N GLY A 54 -6.04 6.39 9.36
CA GLY A 54 -4.75 6.08 9.97
C GLY A 54 -3.86 7.32 10.06
N MET A 55 -3.11 7.42 11.16
CA MET A 55 -2.09 8.44 11.39
C MET A 55 -0.85 8.22 10.52
N VAL A 56 -0.55 6.96 10.20
CA VAL A 56 0.55 6.59 9.30
C VAL A 56 0.01 6.40 7.89
N GLN A 57 0.68 7.04 6.94
CA GLN A 57 0.47 6.86 5.50
C GLN A 57 1.82 6.44 4.93
N LEU A 58 2.12 5.15 4.91
CA LEU A 58 3.45 4.64 4.57
C LEU A 58 3.59 4.49 3.05
N SER A 59 4.30 5.40 2.39
CA SER A 59 4.29 5.56 0.93
C SER A 59 5.67 5.85 0.33
N PRO A 60 5.92 5.56 -0.96
CA PRO A 60 7.10 6.02 -1.68
C PRO A 60 7.17 7.54 -1.88
N ASP A 61 8.38 8.09 -1.78
CA ASP A 61 8.70 9.48 -2.14
C ASP A 61 9.49 9.55 -3.44
N THR A 62 8.93 10.21 -4.46
CA THR A 62 9.54 10.33 -5.81
C THR A 62 9.88 11.76 -6.20
N ARG A 63 9.31 12.76 -5.52
CA ARG A 63 9.44 14.17 -5.88
C ARG A 63 9.71 15.03 -4.65
N LEU A 64 10.82 15.77 -4.66
CA LEU A 64 11.22 16.62 -3.54
C LEU A 64 10.63 18.03 -3.60
N GLU A 65 10.36 18.52 -4.81
CA GLU A 65 10.03 19.93 -5.06
C GLU A 65 8.95 20.05 -6.14
N GLY A 66 8.28 21.21 -6.15
CA GLY A 66 7.27 21.54 -7.14
C GLY A 66 5.85 21.17 -6.72
N TRP A 67 4.88 21.84 -7.35
CA TRP A 67 3.47 21.75 -6.96
C TRP A 67 2.87 20.35 -7.10
N ASP A 68 3.23 19.64 -8.16
CA ASP A 68 2.78 18.26 -8.39
C ASP A 68 3.37 17.26 -7.37
N GLY A 69 4.32 17.68 -6.51
CA GLY A 69 4.95 16.85 -5.48
C GLY A 69 4.28 16.92 -4.11
N CYS A 70 3.09 17.54 -3.99
CA CYS A 70 2.45 17.79 -2.67
C CYS A 70 2.26 16.54 -1.80
N SER A 71 2.05 15.37 -2.42
CA SER A 71 1.88 14.09 -1.72
C SER A 71 3.15 13.26 -1.65
N GLY A 72 4.32 13.80 -2.01
CA GLY A 72 5.60 13.07 -2.09
C GLY A 72 5.76 12.18 -3.32
N TYR A 73 4.66 11.76 -3.95
CA TYR A 73 4.66 10.84 -5.10
C TYR A 73 4.02 11.45 -6.35
N TYR A 74 4.63 11.19 -7.51
CA TYR A 74 4.04 11.51 -8.81
C TYR A 74 4.20 10.36 -9.80
N THR A 75 3.11 9.97 -10.46
CA THR A 75 3.05 8.71 -11.24
C THR A 75 4.03 8.61 -12.42
N THR A 76 4.52 9.72 -12.95
CA THR A 76 5.47 9.70 -14.08
C THR A 76 6.92 9.64 -13.63
N ASP A 77 7.19 9.78 -12.33
CA ASP A 77 8.56 9.75 -11.81
C ASP A 77 9.12 8.33 -11.86
N THR A 78 10.42 8.26 -12.13
CA THR A 78 11.17 7.00 -12.30
C THR A 78 12.25 6.79 -11.24
N LEU A 79 12.35 7.72 -10.29
CA LEU A 79 13.27 7.66 -9.16
C LEU A 79 12.45 7.67 -7.87
N VAL A 80 12.87 6.85 -6.92
CA VAL A 80 12.34 6.81 -5.55
C VAL A 80 13.47 7.13 -4.58
N TYR A 81 13.23 8.09 -3.70
CA TYR A 81 14.16 8.47 -2.64
C TYR A 81 14.04 7.48 -1.47
N GLY A 82 12.86 7.00 -1.17
CA GLY A 82 12.64 6.00 -0.13
C GLY A 82 11.17 5.95 0.24
N PHE A 83 10.88 5.54 1.48
CA PHE A 83 9.53 5.34 1.98
C PHE A 83 9.37 6.05 3.33
N SER A 84 8.58 7.11 3.37
CA SER A 84 8.32 7.90 4.58
C SER A 84 6.96 7.56 5.21
N HIS A 85 6.77 7.96 6.47
CA HIS A 85 5.67 7.46 7.31
C HIS A 85 4.42 8.36 7.30
N THR A 86 4.53 9.57 6.79
CA THR A 86 3.47 10.61 6.84
C THR A 86 3.27 11.23 5.47
N HIS A 87 2.02 11.33 5.02
CA HIS A 87 1.68 11.94 3.73
C HIS A 87 0.34 12.66 3.78
N LEU A 88 0.23 13.78 3.05
CA LEU A 88 -1.03 14.47 2.80
C LEU A 88 -1.62 14.01 1.47
N SER A 89 -2.96 13.89 1.42
CA SER A 89 -3.69 13.44 0.23
C SER A 89 -4.59 14.56 -0.30
N GLY A 90 -4.37 14.98 -1.54
CA GLY A 90 -5.21 15.95 -2.24
C GLY A 90 -4.92 17.42 -1.91
N THR A 91 -3.78 17.73 -1.31
CA THR A 91 -3.43 19.10 -0.94
C THR A 91 -2.83 19.89 -2.10
N GLY A 92 -2.92 21.22 -2.05
CA GLY A 92 -2.27 22.12 -3.01
C GLY A 92 -0.94 22.72 -2.51
N ILE A 93 -0.49 22.29 -1.33
CA ILE A 93 0.76 22.69 -0.67
C ILE A 93 1.39 21.43 -0.07
N ALA A 94 2.70 21.28 -0.23
CA ALA A 94 3.47 20.16 0.31
C ALA A 94 3.73 20.35 1.82
N ASP A 95 3.58 19.28 2.59
CA ASP A 95 4.03 19.10 3.98
C ASP A 95 4.26 17.59 4.23
N TYR A 96 4.86 17.17 5.34
CA TYR A 96 5.18 15.77 5.70
C TYR A 96 6.30 15.12 4.86
N CYS A 97 6.17 13.83 4.54
CA CYS A 97 7.24 12.92 4.12
C CYS A 97 8.30 12.68 5.22
N ASP A 98 7.84 12.55 6.47
CA ASP A 98 8.71 12.42 7.64
C ASP A 98 9.20 10.98 7.86
N ILE A 99 10.41 10.86 8.42
CA ILE A 99 11.05 9.59 8.77
C ILE A 99 11.15 8.69 7.53
N LEU A 100 12.02 9.05 6.60
CA LEU A 100 12.23 8.28 5.38
C LEU A 100 13.16 7.10 5.64
N MET A 101 12.73 5.91 5.21
CA MET A 101 13.53 4.70 5.22
C MET A 101 13.90 4.29 3.79
N MET A 102 15.17 3.95 3.57
CA MET A 102 15.65 3.47 2.27
C MET A 102 16.58 2.27 2.43
N PRO A 103 16.17 1.06 2.00
CA PRO A 103 17.03 -0.11 2.01
C PRO A 103 18.04 -0.04 0.87
N THR A 104 19.30 -0.38 1.14
CA THR A 104 20.39 -0.32 0.16
C THR A 104 21.36 -1.49 0.30
N THR A 105 22.11 -1.76 -0.75
CA THR A 105 23.28 -2.65 -0.71
C THR A 105 24.57 -1.88 -0.96
N GLY A 106 25.69 -2.40 -0.49
CA GLY A 106 27.01 -1.80 -0.67
C GLY A 106 27.36 -0.79 0.42
N LYS A 107 28.33 0.09 0.15
CA LYS A 107 28.70 1.18 1.06
C LYS A 107 27.56 2.22 1.17
N PRO A 108 27.05 2.51 2.39
CA PRO A 108 25.96 3.47 2.57
C PRO A 108 26.38 4.87 2.12
N GLN A 109 25.48 5.53 1.39
CA GLN A 109 25.58 6.94 1.00
C GLN A 109 24.49 7.70 1.76
N LEU A 110 24.80 8.88 2.29
CA LEU A 110 23.86 9.63 3.15
C LEU A 110 23.19 10.81 2.45
N LYS A 111 23.53 11.06 1.18
CA LYS A 111 22.84 12.08 0.37
C LYS A 111 21.76 11.43 -0.46
N ASN A 112 20.57 12.01 -0.47
CA ASN A 112 19.41 11.46 -1.18
C ASN A 112 19.63 11.20 -2.68
N LYS A 113 20.39 12.07 -3.37
CA LYS A 113 20.76 11.89 -4.78
C LYS A 113 21.65 10.68 -5.02
N ASP A 114 22.41 10.27 -4.01
CA ASP A 114 23.38 9.19 -4.07
C ASP A 114 22.76 7.84 -3.66
N TYR A 115 21.78 7.82 -2.74
CA TYR A 115 21.11 6.58 -2.34
C TYR A 115 19.79 6.29 -3.07
N ARG A 116 19.17 7.26 -3.75
CA ARG A 116 17.91 7.00 -4.49
C ARG A 116 18.07 5.87 -5.50
N SER A 117 16.98 5.17 -5.75
CA SER A 117 16.92 4.09 -6.73
C SER A 117 16.06 4.47 -7.92
N GLY A 118 16.41 3.94 -9.09
CA GLY A 118 15.42 3.78 -10.15
C GLY A 118 14.37 2.74 -9.74
N PHE A 119 13.18 2.85 -10.30
CA PHE A 119 12.14 1.83 -10.22
C PHE A 119 11.28 1.90 -11.48
N GLN A 120 10.58 0.81 -11.77
CA GLN A 120 9.72 0.71 -12.95
C GLN A 120 8.28 0.47 -12.55
N LYS A 121 7.34 1.19 -13.17
CA LYS A 121 5.90 1.06 -12.93
C LYS A 121 5.36 -0.36 -13.13
N LYS A 122 5.99 -1.16 -13.98
CA LYS A 122 5.64 -2.57 -14.19
C LYS A 122 5.95 -3.48 -12.98
N ASN A 123 6.83 -3.01 -12.08
CA ASN A 123 7.25 -3.71 -10.87
C ASN A 123 6.68 -3.03 -9.61
N GLU A 124 5.80 -2.04 -9.79
CA GLU A 124 5.14 -1.30 -8.73
C GLU A 124 3.68 -1.75 -8.66
N ASP A 125 3.18 -2.02 -7.46
CA ASP A 125 1.79 -2.41 -7.23
C ASP A 125 1.29 -1.89 -5.88
N ALA A 126 -0.02 -1.68 -5.78
CA ALA A 126 -0.65 -1.12 -4.59
C ALA A 126 -2.10 -1.62 -4.44
N ALA A 127 -2.50 -1.83 -3.18
CA ALA A 127 -3.85 -2.17 -2.80
C ALA A 127 -4.19 -1.48 -1.47
N PRO A 128 -5.47 -1.42 -1.04
CA PRO A 128 -5.81 -0.88 0.28
C PRO A 128 -4.97 -1.51 1.40
N GLY A 129 -4.16 -0.68 2.07
CA GLY A 129 -3.28 -1.11 3.16
C GLY A 129 -1.98 -1.80 2.75
N TYR A 130 -1.61 -1.79 1.46
CA TYR A 130 -0.40 -2.45 0.95
C TYR A 130 0.23 -1.71 -0.24
N TYR A 131 1.55 -1.64 -0.27
CA TYR A 131 2.33 -1.13 -1.40
C TYR A 131 3.57 -2.01 -1.62
N THR A 132 3.99 -2.19 -2.88
CA THR A 132 5.24 -2.87 -3.22
C THR A 132 5.93 -2.26 -4.44
N THR A 133 7.25 -2.27 -4.45
CA THR A 133 8.05 -1.93 -5.63
C THR A 133 9.41 -2.63 -5.64
N LEU A 134 10.02 -2.73 -6.82
CA LEU A 134 11.40 -3.16 -6.97
C LEU A 134 12.33 -1.94 -7.09
N LEU A 135 13.33 -1.87 -6.22
CA LEU A 135 14.41 -0.89 -6.29
C LEU A 135 15.49 -1.37 -7.26
N ASP A 136 15.42 -0.96 -8.53
CA ASP A 136 16.28 -1.42 -9.63
C ASP A 136 17.78 -1.23 -9.36
N LYS A 137 18.17 -0.20 -8.58
CA LYS A 137 19.58 0.05 -8.28
C LYS A 137 20.17 -1.01 -7.33
N TYR A 138 19.36 -1.49 -6.40
CA TYR A 138 19.81 -2.37 -5.32
C TYR A 138 19.29 -3.80 -5.47
N GLN A 139 18.38 -4.03 -6.42
CA GLN A 139 17.66 -5.29 -6.60
C GLN A 139 16.94 -5.74 -5.33
N ILE A 140 16.35 -4.78 -4.61
CA ILE A 140 15.60 -5.01 -3.36
C ILE A 140 14.12 -4.83 -3.65
N THR A 141 13.31 -5.82 -3.30
CA THR A 141 11.84 -5.65 -3.27
C THR A 141 11.46 -5.03 -1.94
N ALA A 142 10.77 -3.90 -1.98
CA ALA A 142 10.22 -3.23 -0.82
C ALA A 142 8.71 -3.43 -0.76
N GLU A 143 8.21 -3.89 0.39
CA GLU A 143 6.81 -4.14 0.65
C GLU A 143 6.41 -3.43 1.94
N LEU A 144 5.30 -2.70 1.90
CA LEU A 144 4.86 -1.80 2.96
C LEU A 144 3.43 -2.13 3.37
N THR A 145 3.17 -2.13 4.67
CA THR A 145 1.81 -2.12 5.23
C THR A 145 1.75 -1.24 6.46
N ALA A 146 0.55 -0.86 6.89
CA ALA A 146 0.38 0.02 8.04
C ALA A 146 -0.81 -0.39 8.91
N THR A 147 -0.67 -0.15 10.21
CA THR A 147 -1.80 -0.07 11.14
C THR A 147 -2.25 1.39 11.27
N THR A 148 -3.10 1.69 12.25
CA THR A 148 -3.54 3.07 12.49
C THR A 148 -2.39 4.00 12.91
N ARG A 149 -1.28 3.49 13.46
CA ARG A 149 -0.17 4.30 14.00
C ARG A 149 1.23 3.70 13.81
N VAL A 150 1.35 2.57 13.10
CA VAL A 150 2.61 1.86 12.90
C VAL A 150 2.78 1.52 11.43
N GLY A 151 3.94 1.86 10.86
CA GLY A 151 4.38 1.36 9.57
C GLY A 151 5.16 0.06 9.72
N VAL A 152 4.95 -0.89 8.81
CA VAL A 152 5.68 -2.16 8.76
C VAL A 152 6.31 -2.29 7.37
N HIS A 153 7.62 -2.48 7.35
CA HIS A 153 8.40 -2.64 6.14
C HIS A 153 8.91 -4.08 6.05
N ARG A 154 8.84 -4.66 4.85
CA ARG A 154 9.54 -5.89 4.50
C ARG A 154 10.42 -5.61 3.30
N TYR A 155 11.72 -5.88 3.45
CA TYR A 155 12.71 -5.71 2.39
C TYR A 155 13.32 -7.06 2.05
N THR A 156 13.16 -7.48 0.80
CA THR A 156 13.79 -8.69 0.28
C THR A 156 15.08 -8.32 -0.43
N PHE A 157 16.21 -8.52 0.27
CA PHE A 157 17.53 -8.23 -0.25
C PHE A 157 18.05 -9.34 -1.18
N PRO A 158 18.87 -9.00 -2.18
CA PRO A 158 19.67 -10.00 -2.88
C PRO A 158 20.75 -10.56 -1.92
N SER A 159 21.38 -11.67 -2.31
CA SER A 159 22.54 -12.18 -1.57
C SER A 159 23.66 -11.14 -1.54
N THR A 160 23.99 -10.63 -0.34
CA THR A 160 24.99 -9.58 -0.13
C THR A 160 25.63 -9.71 1.25
N LYS A 161 26.84 -9.16 1.40
CA LYS A 161 27.51 -8.99 2.70
C LYS A 161 27.31 -7.59 3.30
N GLU A 162 26.75 -6.67 2.52
CA GLU A 162 26.60 -5.25 2.86
C GLU A 162 25.15 -4.86 2.64
N ALA A 163 24.26 -5.27 3.55
CA ALA A 163 22.86 -4.87 3.58
C ALA A 163 22.69 -3.73 4.59
N ASN A 164 22.03 -2.64 4.18
CA ASN A 164 21.84 -1.47 5.03
C ASN A 164 20.41 -0.93 4.92
N ILE A 165 19.99 -0.21 5.95
CA ILE A 165 18.79 0.62 5.95
C ILE A 165 19.24 2.04 6.30
N ILE A 166 18.98 2.98 5.41
CA ILE A 166 19.19 4.41 5.65
C ILE A 166 17.93 4.95 6.32
N ILE A 167 18.12 5.76 7.35
CA ILE A 167 17.08 6.57 7.98
C ILE A 167 17.43 8.02 7.70
N ASP A 168 16.61 8.70 6.90
CA ASP A 168 16.76 10.13 6.60
C ASP A 168 15.70 10.92 7.37
N LEU A 169 16.15 11.65 8.39
CA LEU A 169 15.32 12.52 9.22
C LEU A 169 15.27 13.96 8.69
N GLN A 170 15.99 14.28 7.61
CA GLN A 170 16.08 15.61 7.01
C GLN A 170 15.46 15.62 5.61
N HIS A 171 14.59 14.64 5.34
CA HIS A 171 14.01 14.47 4.02
C HIS A 171 13.05 15.61 3.66
N ARG A 172 13.23 16.13 2.45
CA ARG A 172 12.35 17.10 1.75
C ARG A 172 12.26 18.49 2.38
N ASP A 173 11.71 18.61 3.57
CA ASP A 173 11.41 19.91 4.20
C ASP A 173 12.55 20.35 5.13
N PRO A 174 12.80 21.67 5.28
CA PRO A 174 13.81 22.16 6.21
C PRO A 174 13.51 21.75 7.66
N VAL A 175 14.40 20.94 8.23
CA VAL A 175 14.28 20.47 9.62
C VAL A 175 15.07 21.38 10.55
N VAL A 176 14.46 21.78 11.67
CA VAL A 176 15.11 22.62 12.68
C VAL A 176 16.14 21.82 13.50
N ASP A 177 15.79 20.61 13.91
CA ASP A 177 16.68 19.67 14.62
C ASP A 177 16.22 18.22 14.42
N SER A 178 17.16 17.28 14.41
CA SER A 178 16.88 15.83 14.33
C SER A 178 18.05 15.01 14.86
N TRP A 179 17.78 13.96 15.61
CA TRP A 179 18.80 13.02 16.10
C TRP A 179 18.22 11.62 16.29
N ILE A 180 19.10 10.64 16.41
CA ILE A 180 18.78 9.27 16.80
C ILE A 180 19.58 8.97 18.06
N GLU A 181 18.91 8.45 19.08
CA GLU A 181 19.52 7.92 20.29
C GLU A 181 19.40 6.39 20.24
N VAL A 182 20.53 5.69 20.45
CA VAL A 182 20.64 4.23 20.36
C VAL A 182 21.19 3.67 21.66
#